data_AF-A0A953XWU1-F1
#
_entry.id   AF-A0A953XWU1-F1
#
_cell.length_a   1.000
_cell.length_b   1.000
_cell.length_c   1.000
_cell.angle_alpha   90.00
_cell.angle_beta   90.00
_cell.angle_gamma   90.00
#
_symmetry.space_group_name_H-M   'P 1'
#
loop_
_entity.id
_entity.type
_entity.pdbx_description
1 polymer ?
#
loop_
_entity_poly.entity_id
_entity_poly.type
_entity_poly.pdbx_seq_one_letter_code
_entity_poly.pdbx_strand_id
1 'polypeptide(L)'
;MLGAHYSGADETTCQAFYSYGMNLGRAFQIMDDLLDLLGEEALVGKTLGSDVDKGKPTLPLIHHLGCVDAAGQKHALDAAKSGNRALLLELLHGTESFKYAAAKAAGFVESAKTGLNVLPPGDMRDLLHEVADFVLSREL
;
A
#
# COMPACT_ATOMS: atom_id res chain seq x y z
N MET A 1 -5.05 18.30 5.29
CA MET A 1 -5.44 19.11 6.46
C MET A 1 -4.98 20.57 6.35
N LEU A 2 -3.67 20.86 6.28
CA LEU A 2 -3.18 22.26 6.27
C LEU A 2 -3.76 23.11 5.13
N GLY A 3 -3.82 22.57 3.90
CA GLY A 3 -4.40 23.30 2.76
C GLY A 3 -5.86 23.71 2.97
N ALA A 4 -6.70 22.81 3.50
CA ALA A 4 -8.10 23.10 3.82
C ALA A 4 -8.25 24.10 4.97
N HIS A 5 -7.39 23.99 5.99
CA HIS A 5 -7.40 24.94 7.11
C HIS A 5 -7.06 26.37 6.66
N TYR A 6 -6.00 26.52 5.85
CA TYR A 6 -5.60 27.82 5.32
C TYR A 6 -6.56 28.41 4.27
N SER A 7 -7.46 27.60 3.70
CA SER A 7 -8.54 28.10 2.83
C SER A 7 -9.78 28.58 3.59
N GLY A 8 -9.78 28.51 4.93
CA GLY A 8 -10.94 28.86 5.76
C GLY A 8 -12.07 27.83 5.73
N ALA A 9 -11.77 26.57 5.38
CA ALA A 9 -12.76 25.51 5.38
C ALA A 9 -13.19 25.14 6.81
N ASP A 10 -14.41 24.60 6.95
CA ASP A 10 -14.90 24.11 8.23
C ASP A 10 -14.15 22.86 8.73
N GLU A 11 -14.38 22.50 9.99
CA GLU A 11 -13.71 21.37 10.64
C GLU A 11 -14.05 20.03 9.96
N THR A 12 -15.30 19.86 9.51
CA THR A 12 -15.74 18.67 8.78
C THR A 12 -14.94 18.47 7.50
N THR A 13 -14.74 19.54 6.73
CA THR A 13 -13.94 19.55 5.51
C THR A 13 -12.47 19.30 5.81
N CYS A 14 -11.92 19.95 6.84
CA CYS A 14 -10.53 19.72 7.27
C CYS A 14 -10.28 18.26 7.64
N GLN A 15 -11.22 17.65 8.37
CA GLN A 15 -11.16 16.24 8.79
C GLN A 15 -11.30 15.29 7.59
N ALA A 16 -12.17 15.61 6.62
CA ALA A 16 -12.29 14.84 5.40
C ALA A 16 -10.97 14.82 4.61
N PHE A 17 -10.32 15.97 4.44
CA PHE A 17 -8.99 16.03 3.79
C PHE A 17 -7.89 15.35 4.60
N TYR A 18 -7.97 15.33 5.93
CA TYR A 18 -7.06 14.55 6.76
C TYR A 18 -7.24 13.05 6.50
N SER A 19 -8.48 12.55 6.60
CA SER A 19 -8.81 11.15 6.37
C SER A 19 -8.47 10.70 4.94
N TYR A 20 -8.74 11.54 3.93
CA TYR A 20 -8.33 11.32 2.54
C TYR A 20 -6.82 11.10 2.44
N GLY A 21 -6.02 12.04 2.94
CA GLY A 21 -4.55 11.94 2.88
C GLY A 21 -4.01 10.72 3.63
N MET A 22 -4.57 10.40 4.80
CA MET A 22 -4.16 9.23 5.59
C MET A 22 -4.43 7.91 4.87
N ASN A 23 -5.61 7.77 4.28
CA ASN A 23 -5.96 6.56 3.54
C ASN A 23 -5.18 6.45 2.23
N LEU A 24 -5.03 7.56 1.51
CA LEU A 24 -4.21 7.61 0.29
C LEU A 24 -2.76 7.22 0.58
N GLY A 25 -2.15 7.76 1.63
CA GLY A 25 -0.78 7.43 2.03
C GLY A 25 -0.60 5.97 2.42
N ARG A 26 -1.59 5.37 3.09
CA ARG A 26 -1.58 3.93 3.41
C ARG A 26 -1.66 3.06 2.16
N ALA A 27 -2.57 3.38 1.23
CA ALA A 27 -2.65 2.69 -0.05
C ALA A 27 -1.33 2.79 -0.81
N PHE A 28 -0.76 4.00 -0.88
CA PHE A 28 0.49 4.27 -1.57
C PHE A 28 1.64 3.44 -1.01
N GLN A 29 1.81 3.39 0.31
CA GLN A 29 2.89 2.60 0.92
C GLN A 29 2.74 1.10 0.65
N ILE A 30 1.51 0.58 0.69
CA ILE A 30 1.28 -0.85 0.38
C ILE A 30 1.61 -1.16 -1.07
N MET A 31 1.20 -0.29 -2.01
CA MET A 31 1.54 -0.46 -3.42
C MET A 31 3.05 -0.34 -3.66
N ASP A 32 3.72 0.58 -2.97
CA ASP A 32 5.18 0.73 -3.02
C ASP A 32 5.91 -0.53 -2.52
N ASP A 33 5.49 -1.08 -1.38
CA ASP A 33 6.01 -2.34 -0.83
C ASP A 33 5.78 -3.52 -1.81
N LEU A 34 4.64 -3.54 -2.51
CA LEU A 34 4.35 -4.56 -3.53
C LEU A 34 5.24 -4.42 -4.75
N LEU A 35 5.46 -3.19 -5.23
CA LEU A 35 6.34 -2.89 -6.36
C LEU A 35 7.80 -3.26 -6.05
N ASP A 36 8.27 -2.94 -4.84
CA ASP A 36 9.61 -3.28 -4.38
C ASP A 36 9.83 -4.80 -4.29
N LEU A 37 8.78 -5.56 -3.97
CA LEU A 37 8.81 -7.02 -3.90
C LEU A 37 8.66 -7.69 -5.26
N LEU A 38 7.73 -7.24 -6.10
CA LEU A 38 7.32 -7.91 -7.34
C LEU A 38 8.01 -7.40 -8.60
N GLY A 39 8.47 -6.15 -8.61
CA GLY A 39 9.01 -5.51 -9.80
C GLY A 39 10.19 -6.27 -10.42
N GLU A 40 10.52 -5.90 -11.66
CA GLU A 40 11.75 -6.28 -12.35
C GLU A 40 12.77 -5.14 -12.28
N GLU A 41 14.06 -5.44 -12.05
CA GLU A 41 15.09 -4.42 -11.79
C GLU A 41 15.20 -3.41 -12.94
N ALA A 42 14.84 -3.85 -14.15
CA ALA A 42 14.83 -3.07 -15.37
C ALA A 42 13.75 -1.97 -15.42
N LEU A 43 12.61 -2.13 -14.73
CA LEU A 43 11.48 -1.19 -14.78
C LEU A 43 11.52 -0.15 -13.66
N VAL A 44 12.07 -0.49 -12.50
CA VAL A 44 11.99 0.34 -11.28
C VAL A 44 13.18 1.30 -11.13
N GLY A 45 14.25 1.14 -11.94
CA GLY A 45 15.41 2.05 -11.94
C GLY A 45 16.20 2.08 -10.63
N LYS A 46 15.98 1.11 -9.75
CA LYS A 46 16.65 0.91 -8.46
C LYS A 46 16.99 -0.58 -8.30
N THR A 47 17.99 -0.89 -7.47
CA THR A 47 18.24 -2.24 -6.99
C THR A 47 17.00 -2.73 -6.24
N LEU A 48 16.32 -3.74 -6.78
CA LEU A 48 15.14 -4.31 -6.15
C LEU A 48 15.53 -5.17 -4.95
N GLY A 49 14.60 -5.35 -4.01
CA GLY A 49 14.85 -6.14 -2.80
C GLY A 49 15.44 -5.35 -1.63
N SER A 50 15.55 -4.02 -1.72
CA SER A 50 16.08 -3.19 -0.62
C SER A 50 15.33 -3.40 0.70
N ASP A 51 14.02 -3.67 0.66
CA ASP A 51 13.22 -3.92 1.87
C ASP A 51 13.39 -5.34 2.42
N VAL A 52 13.68 -6.33 1.56
CA VAL A 52 14.08 -7.69 1.98
C VAL A 52 15.47 -7.64 2.61
N ASP A 53 16.41 -6.93 1.97
CA ASP A 53 17.78 -6.73 2.47
C ASP A 53 17.82 -5.92 3.77
N LYS A 54 16.84 -5.02 3.99
CA LYS A 54 16.66 -4.28 5.24
C LYS A 54 15.85 -5.05 6.30
N GLY A 55 15.34 -6.25 5.98
CA GLY A 55 14.54 -7.07 6.88
C GLY A 55 13.23 -6.42 7.32
N LYS A 56 12.66 -5.52 6.51
CA LYS A 56 11.45 -4.78 6.85
C LYS A 56 10.22 -5.68 6.65
N PRO A 57 9.42 -5.97 7.70
CA PRO A 57 8.22 -6.79 7.55
C PRO A 57 7.11 -5.97 6.90
N THR A 58 6.96 -6.07 5.58
CA THR A 58 5.89 -5.44 4.82
C THR A 58 4.58 -6.23 4.94
N LEU A 59 3.46 -5.63 4.52
CA LEU A 59 2.12 -6.21 4.70
C LEU A 59 1.97 -7.64 4.11
N PRO A 60 2.53 -7.98 2.93
CA PRO A 60 2.49 -9.35 2.43
C PRO A 60 3.13 -10.38 3.39
N LEU A 61 4.28 -10.06 3.97
CA LEU A 61 4.94 -10.95 4.93
C LEU A 61 4.13 -11.06 6.23
N ILE A 62 3.63 -9.95 6.76
CA ILE A 62 2.78 -9.97 7.96
C ILE A 62 1.56 -10.87 7.76
N HIS A 63 0.89 -10.76 6.60
CA HIS A 63 -0.23 -11.62 6.26
C HIS A 63 0.18 -13.10 6.20
N HIS A 64 1.25 -13.43 5.49
CA HIS A 64 1.74 -14.81 5.38
C HIS A 64 2.01 -15.43 6.75
N LEU A 65 2.67 -14.71 7.64
CA LEU A 65 2.96 -15.18 9.01
C LEU A 65 1.68 -15.48 9.80
N GLY A 66 0.57 -14.79 9.52
CA GLY A 66 -0.74 -15.08 10.11
C GLY A 66 -1.48 -16.28 9.50
N CYS A 67 -1.04 -16.78 8.33
CA CYS A 67 -1.66 -17.89 7.62
C CYS A 67 -0.98 -19.24 7.87
N VAL A 68 0.23 -19.27 8.42
CA VAL A 68 1.06 -20.46 8.56
C VAL A 68 1.39 -20.77 10.02
N ASP A 69 1.81 -22.02 10.29
CA ASP A 69 2.24 -22.45 11.61
C ASP A 69 3.65 -21.92 11.99
N ALA A 70 4.14 -22.25 13.19
CA ALA A 70 5.44 -21.79 13.66
C ALA A 70 6.62 -22.23 12.77
N ALA A 71 6.51 -23.39 12.10
CA ALA A 71 7.54 -23.88 11.19
C ALA A 71 7.55 -23.06 9.89
N GLY A 72 6.37 -22.80 9.31
CA GLY A 72 6.21 -21.91 8.16
C GLY A 72 6.64 -20.47 8.45
N GLN A 73 6.29 -19.95 9.62
CA GLN A 73 6.71 -18.61 10.07
C GLN A 73 8.23 -18.49 10.10
N LYS A 74 8.90 -19.47 10.74
CA LYS A 74 10.37 -19.50 10.79
C LYS A 74 10.96 -19.59 9.38
N HIS A 75 10.41 -20.43 8.52
CA HIS A 75 10.88 -20.60 7.15
C HIS A 75 10.82 -19.28 6.35
N ALA A 76 9.70 -18.55 6.42
CA ALA A 76 9.55 -17.26 5.76
C ALA A 76 10.50 -16.19 6.32
N LEU A 77 10.68 -16.14 7.64
CA LEU A 77 11.60 -15.20 8.29
C LEU A 77 13.07 -15.49 7.95
N ASP A 78 13.45 -16.76 7.86
CA ASP A 78 14.80 -17.16 7.46
C ASP A 78 15.06 -16.83 5.97
N ALA A 79 14.05 -17.02 5.09
CA ALA A 79 14.12 -16.60 3.70
C ALA A 79 14.30 -15.08 3.56
N ALA A 80 13.55 -14.29 4.33
CA ALA A 80 13.68 -12.83 4.34
C ALA A 80 15.07 -12.38 4.84
N LYS A 81 15.55 -12.92 5.98
CA LYS A 81 16.86 -12.56 6.55
C LYS A 81 18.05 -12.93 5.67
N SER A 82 17.92 -14.02 4.92
CA SER A 82 18.98 -14.48 4.01
C SER A 82 18.99 -13.75 2.67
N GLY A 83 18.04 -12.85 2.41
CA GLY A 83 17.87 -12.21 1.11
C GLY A 83 17.40 -13.18 0.02
N ASN A 84 16.89 -14.37 0.37
CA ASN A 84 16.40 -15.34 -0.60
C ASN A 84 15.03 -14.91 -1.14
N ARG A 85 15.03 -13.92 -2.04
CA ARG A 85 13.84 -13.33 -2.64
C ARG A 85 12.98 -14.37 -3.36
N ALA A 86 13.60 -15.28 -4.11
CA ALA A 86 12.86 -16.29 -4.89
C ALA A 86 11.98 -17.17 -3.97
N LEU A 87 12.56 -17.69 -2.89
CA LEU A 87 11.83 -18.46 -1.89
C LEU A 87 10.76 -17.61 -1.19
N LEU A 88 11.10 -16.37 -0.82
CA LEU A 88 10.15 -15.48 -0.17
C LEU A 88 8.92 -15.23 -1.07
N LEU A 89 9.12 -14.94 -2.36
CA LEU A 89 8.04 -14.74 -3.31
C LEU A 89 7.16 -15.99 -3.45
N GLU A 90 7.77 -17.18 -3.52
CA GLU A 90 7.04 -18.45 -3.57
C GLU A 90 6.14 -18.65 -2.33
N LEU A 91 6.68 -18.43 -1.13
CA LEU A 91 5.94 -18.56 0.13
C LEU A 91 4.78 -17.56 0.21
N LEU A 92 5.01 -16.31 -0.19
CA LEU A 92 3.98 -15.26 -0.19
C LEU A 92 2.88 -15.51 -1.22
N HIS A 93 3.21 -16.09 -2.38
CA HIS A 93 2.22 -16.57 -3.35
C HIS A 93 1.37 -17.71 -2.77
N GLY A 94 1.99 -18.67 -2.07
CA GLY A 94 1.29 -19.82 -1.49
C GLY A 94 0.20 -19.46 -0.47
N THR A 95 0.23 -18.25 0.09
CA THR A 95 -0.79 -17.74 1.03
C THR A 95 -1.60 -16.58 0.45
N GLU A 96 -1.56 -16.34 -0.86
CA GLU A 96 -2.27 -15.23 -1.52
C GLU A 96 -1.96 -13.85 -0.92
N SER A 97 -0.77 -13.67 -0.34
CA SER A 97 -0.44 -12.48 0.45
C SER A 97 -0.34 -11.20 -0.38
N PHE A 98 0.08 -11.31 -1.65
CA PHE A 98 0.08 -10.18 -2.57
C PHE A 98 -1.34 -9.70 -2.89
N LYS A 99 -2.24 -10.64 -3.16
CA LYS A 99 -3.66 -10.35 -3.40
C LYS A 99 -4.31 -9.71 -2.18
N TYR A 100 -3.99 -10.20 -0.98
CA TYR A 100 -4.44 -9.59 0.27
C TYR A 100 -3.98 -8.13 0.39
N ALA A 101 -2.69 -7.87 0.17
CA ALA A 101 -2.12 -6.53 0.27
C ALA A 101 -2.74 -5.58 -0.79
N ALA A 102 -2.87 -6.03 -2.04
CA ALA A 102 -3.51 -5.26 -3.10
C ALA A 102 -4.98 -4.92 -2.75
N ALA A 103 -5.74 -5.89 -2.23
CA ALA A 103 -7.11 -5.65 -1.77
C ALA A 103 -7.18 -4.65 -0.61
N LYS A 104 -6.21 -4.66 0.31
CA LYS A 104 -6.11 -3.67 1.39
C LYS A 104 -5.81 -2.28 0.87
N ALA A 105 -4.89 -2.14 -0.09
CA ALA A 105 -4.63 -0.86 -0.75
C ALA A 105 -5.89 -0.32 -1.44
N ALA A 106 -6.59 -1.15 -2.20
CA ALA A 106 -7.86 -0.78 -2.84
C ALA A 106 -8.92 -0.33 -1.82
N GLY A 107 -9.05 -1.03 -0.69
CA GLY A 107 -9.97 -0.63 0.38
C GLY A 107 -9.64 0.73 1.00
N PHE A 108 -8.35 1.08 1.11
CA PHE A 108 -7.95 2.41 1.55
C PHE A 108 -8.26 3.49 0.51
N VAL A 109 -8.04 3.24 -0.79
CA VAL A 109 -8.43 4.16 -1.86
C VAL A 109 -9.93 4.45 -1.84
N GLU A 110 -10.76 3.41 -1.74
CA GLU A 110 -12.21 3.58 -1.63
C GLU A 110 -12.62 4.36 -0.38
N SER A 111 -11.96 4.12 0.75
CA SER A 111 -12.17 4.89 1.98
C SER A 111 -11.76 6.36 1.83
N ALA A 112 -10.69 6.64 1.09
CA ALA A 112 -10.25 8.01 0.79
C ALA A 112 -11.30 8.73 -0.07
N LYS A 113 -11.74 8.10 -1.16
CA LYS A 113 -12.75 8.64 -2.09
C LYS A 113 -14.07 8.91 -1.40
N THR A 114 -14.55 7.95 -0.62
CA THR A 114 -15.80 8.08 0.17
C THR A 114 -15.71 9.21 1.20
N GLY A 115 -14.53 9.40 1.82
CA GLY A 115 -14.29 10.49 2.77
C GLY A 115 -14.49 11.88 2.16
N LEU A 116 -14.34 12.03 0.85
CA LEU A 116 -14.55 13.30 0.14
C LEU A 116 -16.03 13.57 -0.22
N ASN A 117 -16.96 12.67 0.08
CA ASN A 117 -18.39 12.87 -0.22
C ASN A 117 -19.02 14.04 0.55
N VAL A 118 -18.35 14.57 1.58
CA VAL A 118 -18.75 15.80 2.26
C VAL A 118 -18.59 17.04 1.37
N LEU A 119 -17.75 16.96 0.34
CA LEU A 119 -17.54 18.03 -0.62
C LEU A 119 -18.62 17.98 -1.71
N PRO A 120 -19.10 19.15 -2.19
CA PRO A 120 -20.01 19.18 -3.34
C PRO A 120 -19.37 18.52 -4.57
N PRO A 121 -20.17 17.93 -5.46
CA PRO A 121 -19.67 17.43 -6.74
C PRO A 121 -19.04 18.54 -7.56
N GLY A 122 -17.96 18.23 -8.28
CA GLY A 122 -17.28 19.15 -9.18
C GLY A 122 -15.85 18.70 -9.49
N ASP A 123 -15.24 19.36 -10.47
CA ASP A 123 -13.97 18.97 -11.10
C ASP A 123 -12.84 18.70 -10.10
N MET A 124 -12.75 19.48 -9.02
CA MET A 124 -11.70 19.30 -8.01
C MET A 124 -11.88 18.03 -7.18
N ARG A 125 -13.12 17.63 -6.91
CA ARG A 125 -13.40 16.37 -6.20
C ARG A 125 -13.10 15.18 -7.09
N ASP A 126 -13.46 15.29 -8.36
CA ASP A 126 -13.23 14.24 -9.36
C ASP A 126 -11.72 14.06 -9.61
N LEU A 127 -10.95 15.14 -9.70
CA LEU A 127 -9.50 15.08 -9.78
C LEU A 127 -8.85 14.38 -8.56
N LEU A 128 -9.36 14.63 -7.35
CA LEU A 128 -8.86 13.92 -6.16
C LEU A 128 -9.22 12.43 -6.16
N HIS A 129 -10.34 12.05 -6.78
CA HIS A 129 -10.67 10.64 -7.01
C HIS A 129 -9.72 10.01 -8.03
N GLU A 130 -9.41 10.70 -9.13
CA GLU A 130 -8.43 10.24 -10.13
C GLU A 130 -7.03 10.06 -9.53
N VAL A 131 -6.57 11.00 -8.70
CA VAL A 131 -5.30 10.87 -7.97
C VAL A 131 -5.30 9.64 -7.06
N ALA A 132 -6.45 9.34 -6.42
CA ALA A 132 -6.55 8.16 -5.57
C ALA A 132 -6.54 6.85 -6.36
N ASP A 133 -7.21 6.82 -7.51
CA ASP A 133 -7.23 5.67 -8.40
C ASP A 133 -5.84 5.40 -9.03
N PHE A 134 -5.09 6.47 -9.35
CA PHE A 134 -3.73 6.38 -9.87
C PHE A 134 -2.77 5.60 -8.94
N VAL A 135 -3.02 5.63 -7.64
CA VAL A 135 -2.19 4.86 -6.68
C VAL A 135 -2.27 3.36 -6.94
N LEU A 136 -3.41 2.85 -7.41
CA LEU A 136 -3.60 1.42 -7.70
C LEU A 136 -3.09 1.03 -9.09
N SER A 137 -3.00 1.98 -10.02
CA SER A 137 -2.58 1.73 -11.40
C SER A 137 -1.08 1.87 -11.62
N ARG A 138 -0.28 2.00 -10.56
CA ARG A 138 1.19 1.97 -10.67
C ARG A 138 1.60 0.61 -11.25
N GLU A 139 2.27 0.61 -12.39
CA GLU A 139 2.65 -0.62 -13.11
C GLU A 139 3.49 -1.54 -12.21
N LEU A 140 2.95 -2.74 -11.94
CA LEU A 140 3.60 -3.89 -11.30
C LEU A 140 4.46 -4.66 -12.30
#